data_AF-A0AAN8FU77-F1
#
_entry.id   AF-A0AAN8FU77-F1
#
_cell.length_a   1.000
_cell.length_b   1.000
_cell.length_c   1.000
_cell.angle_alpha   90.00
_cell.angle_beta   90.00
_cell.angle_gamma   90.00
#
_symmetry.space_group_name_H-M   'P 1'
#
loop_
_entity.id
_entity.type
_entity.pdbx_description
1 polymer ?
#
loop_
_entity_poly.entity_id
_entity_poly.type
_entity_poly.pdbx_seq_one_letter_code
_entity_poly.pdbx_strand_id
1 'polypeptide(L)'
;MLFTAYEERFLLGGYYKHEFNNATILVLNTNLYYNANKAFYNFTDKEDPANQFAFMENELKAARSCRMQGSAECKPTVHIVAHIAPGVFERTPNFTWFRDPYNEKFLNLTVGYADVIGLMLFGHHHTDTFHLIK
;
A
#
# COMPACT_ATOMS: atom_id res chain seq x y z
N MET A 1 -13.23 0.01 -25.89
CA MET A 1 -12.47 1.16 -25.38
C MET A 1 -11.34 0.56 -24.54
N LEU A 2 -10.07 0.77 -24.90
CA LEU A 2 -8.93 0.25 -24.12
C LEU A 2 -8.72 1.20 -22.95
N PHE A 3 -8.95 0.72 -21.72
CA PHE A 3 -8.64 1.47 -20.52
C PHE A 3 -7.13 1.55 -20.33
N THR A 4 -6.67 2.61 -19.68
CA THR A 4 -5.27 2.71 -19.26
C THR A 4 -5.05 1.79 -18.05
N ALA A 5 -3.82 1.31 -17.83
CA ALA A 5 -3.52 0.42 -16.71
C ALA A 5 -3.86 1.02 -15.33
N TYR A 6 -3.84 2.35 -15.19
CA TYR A 6 -4.28 3.02 -13.95
C TYR A 6 -5.80 3.00 -13.79
N GLU A 7 -6.55 3.17 -14.88
CA GLU A 7 -8.01 3.18 -14.88
C GLU A 7 -8.58 1.80 -14.56
N GLU A 8 -7.98 0.73 -15.10
CA GLU A 8 -8.39 -0.65 -14.79
C GLU A 8 -8.29 -0.96 -13.30
N ARG A 9 -7.17 -0.58 -12.66
CA ARG A 9 -6.97 -0.83 -11.22
C ARG A 9 -7.85 0.07 -10.36
N PHE A 10 -8.05 1.31 -10.78
CA PHE A 10 -8.96 2.23 -10.10
C PHE A 10 -10.40 1.69 -10.11
N LEU A 11 -10.89 1.21 -11.26
CA LEU A 11 -12.22 0.61 -11.38
C LEU A 11 -12.34 -0.72 -10.62
N LEU A 12 -11.26 -1.52 -10.55
CA LEU A 12 -11.25 -2.80 -9.85
C LEU A 12 -11.33 -2.63 -8.32
N GLY A 13 -10.55 -1.72 -7.74
CA GLY A 13 -10.37 -1.65 -6.28
C GLY A 13 -10.06 -0.28 -5.71
N GLY A 14 -10.11 0.79 -6.51
CA GLY A 14 -9.82 2.15 -6.07
C GLY A 14 -8.33 2.42 -5.79
N TYR A 15 -7.43 1.61 -6.34
CA TYR A 15 -5.99 1.75 -6.21
C TYR A 15 -5.32 1.77 -7.58
N TYR A 16 -4.14 2.34 -7.69
CA TYR A 16 -3.37 2.39 -8.94
C TYR A 16 -1.91 2.74 -8.65
N LYS A 17 -1.08 2.77 -9.69
CA LYS A 17 0.26 3.36 -9.63
C LYS A 17 0.40 4.53 -10.59
N HIS A 18 1.31 5.43 -10.25
CA HIS A 18 1.77 6.48 -11.12
C HIS A 18 3.31 6.51 -11.10
N GLU A 19 3.94 6.65 -12.26
CA GLU A 19 5.39 6.80 -12.34
C GLU A 19 5.77 8.27 -12.32
N PHE A 20 6.68 8.65 -11.44
CA PHE A 20 7.17 10.01 -11.32
C PHE A 20 8.67 10.01 -11.10
N ASN A 21 9.41 10.67 -11.99
CA ASN A 21 10.88 10.67 -12.01
C ASN A 21 11.45 9.23 -11.95
N ASN A 22 12.24 8.93 -10.93
CA ASN A 22 12.88 7.65 -10.70
C ASN A 22 12.14 6.79 -9.64
N ALA A 23 10.83 6.99 -9.50
CA ALA A 23 10.00 6.30 -8.51
C ALA A 23 8.66 5.85 -9.09
N THR A 24 8.14 4.76 -8.53
CA THR A 24 6.75 4.33 -8.66
C THR A 24 5.98 4.78 -7.42
N ILE A 25 4.92 5.56 -7.61
CA ILE A 25 4.00 5.96 -6.54
C ILE A 25 2.83 4.98 -6.54
N LEU A 26 2.65 4.25 -5.45
CA LEU A 26 1.49 3.40 -5.21
C LEU A 26 0.43 4.21 -4.47
N VAL A 27 -0.72 4.40 -5.09
CA VAL A 27 -1.89 5.00 -4.47
C VAL A 27 -2.81 3.86 -4.06
N LEU A 28 -2.79 3.52 -2.77
CA LEU A 28 -3.48 2.34 -2.23
C LEU A 28 -4.83 2.72 -1.61
N ASN A 29 -5.81 1.84 -1.79
CA ASN A 29 -7.08 1.91 -1.10
C ASN A 29 -7.02 1.13 0.22
N THR A 30 -6.48 1.75 1.27
CA THR A 30 -6.42 1.13 2.61
C THR A 30 -7.76 1.10 3.35
N ASN A 31 -8.83 1.68 2.77
CA ASN A 31 -10.19 1.52 3.30
C ASN A 31 -10.68 0.06 3.17
N LEU A 32 -10.10 -0.72 2.26
CA LEU A 32 -10.34 -2.17 2.18
C LEU A 32 -9.93 -2.89 3.47
N TYR A 33 -8.95 -2.36 4.19
CA TYR A 33 -8.39 -2.99 5.38
C TYR A 33 -9.05 -2.53 6.68
N TYR A 34 -9.89 -1.49 6.61
CA TYR A 34 -10.49 -0.85 7.76
C TYR A 34 -11.42 -1.83 8.53
N ASN A 35 -11.24 -1.93 9.85
CA ASN A 35 -12.02 -2.78 10.73
C ASN A 35 -13.54 -2.47 10.71
N ALA A 36 -13.94 -1.23 10.41
CA ALA A 36 -15.33 -0.80 10.29
C ALA A 36 -15.90 -0.97 8.88
N ASN A 37 -15.10 -1.37 7.89
CA ASN A 37 -15.59 -1.62 6.53
C ASN A 37 -16.50 -2.85 6.52
N LYS A 38 -17.81 -2.61 6.35
CA LYS A 38 -18.84 -3.66 6.28
C LYS A 38 -18.78 -4.48 5.00
N ALA A 39 -18.20 -3.95 3.91
CA ALA A 39 -18.04 -4.71 2.67
C ALA A 39 -17.13 -5.93 2.84
N PHE A 40 -16.29 -5.96 3.89
CA PHE A 40 -15.43 -7.09 4.25
C PHE A 40 -16.15 -8.45 4.23
N TYR A 41 -17.39 -8.50 4.73
CA TYR A 41 -18.14 -9.76 4.79
C TYR A 41 -18.47 -10.33 3.39
N ASN A 42 -18.51 -9.46 2.38
CA ASN A 42 -18.85 -9.78 1.00
C ASN A 42 -17.63 -9.84 0.07
N PHE A 43 -16.41 -9.66 0.58
CA PHE A 43 -15.20 -9.80 -0.23
C PHE A 43 -15.08 -11.24 -0.75
N THR A 44 -14.84 -11.37 -2.05
CA THR A 44 -14.59 -12.66 -2.72
C THR A 44 -13.30 -13.29 -2.21
N ASP A 45 -12.26 -12.48 -2.03
CA ASP A 45 -11.01 -12.84 -1.38
C ASP A 45 -10.79 -11.96 -0.15
N LYS A 46 -10.84 -12.57 1.04
CA LYS A 46 -10.59 -11.87 2.31
C LYS A 46 -9.12 -11.81 2.66
N GLU A 47 -8.25 -12.62 2.06
CA GLU A 47 -6.80 -12.60 2.31
C GLU A 47 -6.11 -11.51 1.48
N ASP A 48 -6.67 -11.20 0.30
CA ASP A 48 -6.21 -10.11 -0.54
C ASP A 48 -7.35 -9.39 -1.28
N PRO A 49 -8.12 -8.53 -0.59
CA PRO A 49 -9.23 -7.83 -1.21
C PRO A 49 -8.76 -7.00 -2.41
N ALA A 50 -9.40 -7.25 -3.55
CA ALA A 50 -9.09 -6.66 -4.85
C ALA A 50 -7.65 -6.92 -5.35
N ASN A 51 -6.97 -7.97 -4.87
CA ASN A 51 -5.58 -8.30 -5.20
C ASN A 51 -4.58 -7.16 -4.92
N GLN A 52 -4.89 -6.27 -3.96
CA GLN A 52 -4.10 -5.07 -3.70
C GLN A 52 -2.75 -5.39 -3.04
N PHE A 53 -2.67 -6.39 -2.16
CA PHE A 53 -1.40 -6.83 -1.58
C PHE A 53 -0.49 -7.48 -2.61
N ALA A 54 -1.03 -8.37 -3.45
CA ALA A 54 -0.27 -8.96 -4.55
C ALA A 54 0.25 -7.88 -5.52
N PHE A 55 -0.59 -6.88 -5.82
CA PHE A 55 -0.17 -5.71 -6.60
C PHE A 55 0.98 -4.95 -5.91
N MET A 56 0.83 -4.59 -4.63
CA MET A 56 1.86 -3.88 -3.88
C MET A 56 3.17 -4.66 -3.83
N GLU A 57 3.11 -5.96 -3.52
CA GLU A 57 4.29 -6.82 -3.46
C GLU A 57 5.01 -6.94 -4.81
N ASN A 58 4.25 -7.04 -5.91
CA ASN A 58 4.83 -7.11 -7.26
C ASN A 58 5.61 -5.83 -7.61
N GLU A 59 5.08 -4.65 -7.28
CA GLU A 59 5.76 -3.38 -7.54
C GLU A 59 7.00 -3.20 -6.65
N LEU A 60 6.94 -3.64 -5.40
CA LEU A 60 8.10 -3.64 -4.50
C LEU A 60 9.19 -4.61 -4.99
N LYS A 61 8.82 -5.82 -5.44
CA LYS A 61 9.74 -6.78 -6.07
C LYS A 61 10.37 -6.19 -7.32
N ALA A 62 9.59 -5.54 -8.19
CA ALA A 62 10.08 -4.90 -9.40
C ALA A 62 11.13 -3.82 -9.08
N ALA A 63 10.89 -2.98 -8.08
CA ALA A 63 11.85 -1.96 -7.65
C ALA A 63 13.14 -2.54 -7.09
N ARG A 64 13.05 -3.64 -6.32
CA ARG A 64 14.24 -4.33 -5.81
C ARG A 64 15.06 -4.95 -6.93
N SER A 65 14.39 -5.64 -7.85
CA SER A 65 15.05 -6.19 -9.05
C SER A 65 15.70 -5.09 -9.89
N CYS A 66 15.04 -3.93 -10.02
CA CYS A 66 15.59 -2.77 -10.71
C CYS A 66 16.91 -2.29 -10.08
N ARG A 67 17.00 -2.23 -8.74
CA ARG A 67 18.26 -1.90 -8.05
C ARG A 67 19.37 -2.92 -8.28
N MET A 68 19.03 -4.20 -8.41
CA MET A 68 20.01 -5.27 -8.59
C MET A 68 20.54 -5.36 -10.02
N GLN A 69 19.66 -5.22 -11.02
CA GLN A 69 19.98 -5.52 -12.42
C GLN A 69 20.20 -4.27 -13.27
N GLY A 70 19.63 -3.12 -12.89
CA GLY A 70 19.76 -1.85 -13.58
C GLY A 70 19.11 -1.83 -14.97
N SER A 71 18.15 -0.93 -15.19
CA SER A 71 17.64 -0.61 -16.52
C SER A 71 17.22 0.86 -16.56
N ALA A 72 17.41 1.52 -17.71
CA ALA A 72 17.04 2.93 -17.88
C ALA A 72 15.54 3.19 -17.72
N GLU A 73 14.71 2.16 -17.91
CA GLU A 73 13.25 2.27 -17.89
C GLU A 73 12.63 1.86 -16.54
N CYS A 74 13.36 1.13 -15.69
CA CYS A 74 12.82 0.64 -14.43
C CYS A 74 12.91 1.71 -13.31
N LYS A 75 12.04 1.59 -12.30
CA LYS A 75 11.99 2.50 -11.14
C LYS A 75 12.55 1.79 -9.90
N PRO A 76 13.68 2.23 -9.32
CA PRO A 76 14.31 1.58 -8.17
C PRO A 76 13.71 1.98 -6.82
N THR A 77 12.74 2.91 -6.81
CA THR A 77 12.14 3.45 -5.59
C THR A 77 10.62 3.35 -5.65
N VAL A 78 10.01 2.96 -4.53
CA VAL A 78 8.56 2.98 -4.36
C VAL A 78 8.18 4.00 -3.30
N HIS A 79 7.18 4.82 -3.59
CA HIS A 79 6.52 5.67 -2.62
C HIS A 79 5.10 5.16 -2.41
N ILE A 80 4.64 5.11 -1.15
CA ILE A 80 3.30 4.62 -0.82
C ILE A 80 2.46 5.79 -0.33
N VAL A 81 1.28 5.96 -0.91
CA VAL A 81 0.29 6.95 -0.48
C VAL A 81 -1.02 6.23 -0.24
N ALA A 82 -1.61 6.41 0.94
CA ALA A 82 -2.91 5.84 1.26
C ALA A 82 -3.66 6.70 2.28
N HIS A 83 -4.93 6.40 2.53
CA HIS A 83 -5.72 7.18 3.49
C HIS A 83 -5.48 6.75 4.94
N ILE A 84 -5.77 5.49 5.26
CA ILE A 84 -5.65 4.90 6.60
C ILE A 84 -4.27 4.26 6.75
N ALA A 85 -3.56 4.59 7.83
CA ALA A 85 -2.24 4.03 8.15
C ALA A 85 -2.33 2.65 8.83
N PRO A 86 -1.33 1.77 8.63
CA PRO A 86 -1.14 0.60 9.48
C PRO A 86 -0.59 1.03 10.87
N GLY A 87 -0.63 0.10 11.82
CA GLY A 87 -0.18 0.32 13.18
C GLY A 87 -1.25 0.94 14.06
N VAL A 88 -0.78 1.61 15.12
CA VAL A 88 -1.63 2.08 16.22
C VAL A 88 -2.10 3.51 16.02
N PHE A 89 -3.18 3.90 16.71
CA PHE A 89 -3.59 5.30 16.81
C PHE A 89 -3.00 5.95 18.06
N GLU A 90 -2.25 7.05 17.92
CA GLU A 90 -1.49 7.66 19.02
C GLU A 90 -2.36 8.20 20.16
N ARG A 91 -3.64 8.48 19.90
CA ARG A 91 -4.58 9.01 20.90
C ARG A 91 -5.38 7.94 21.61
N THR A 92 -5.31 6.67 21.19
CA THR A 92 -6.08 5.57 21.79
C THR A 92 -5.19 4.34 21.93
N PRO A 93 -4.82 3.92 23.15
CA PRO A 93 -3.97 2.76 23.36
C PRO A 93 -4.66 1.47 22.87
N ASN A 94 -3.86 0.52 22.39
CA ASN A 94 -4.31 -0.80 21.94
C ASN A 94 -5.38 -0.76 20.83
N PHE A 95 -5.34 0.25 19.97
CA PHE A 95 -6.28 0.40 18.87
C PHE A 95 -5.54 0.50 17.52
N THR A 96 -6.00 -0.29 16.55
CA THR A 96 -5.57 -0.26 15.16
C THR A 96 -6.79 -0.03 14.27
N TRP A 97 -6.61 0.71 13.17
CA TRP A 97 -7.68 0.89 12.18
C TRP A 97 -7.81 -0.34 11.29
N PHE A 98 -6.69 -0.97 10.91
CA PHE A 98 -6.71 -2.17 10.10
C PHE A 98 -7.22 -3.36 10.91
N ARG A 99 -7.83 -4.34 10.23
CA ARG A 99 -7.98 -5.69 10.80
C ARG A 99 -6.60 -6.31 11.01
N ASP A 100 -6.42 -7.08 12.09
CA ASP A 100 -5.10 -7.62 12.48
C ASP A 100 -4.35 -8.34 11.34
N PRO A 101 -4.97 -9.24 10.55
CA PRO A 101 -4.25 -9.91 9.46
C PRO A 101 -3.76 -8.94 8.38
N TYR A 102 -4.54 -7.90 8.08
CA TYR A 102 -4.13 -6.88 7.11
C TYR A 102 -3.04 -5.97 7.66
N ASN A 103 -3.12 -5.64 8.95
CA ASN A 103 -2.11 -4.85 9.64
C ASN A 103 -0.76 -5.58 9.60
N GLU A 104 -0.74 -6.85 9.99
CA GLU A 104 0.46 -7.69 9.97
C GLU A 104 1.02 -7.83 8.55
N LYS A 105 0.17 -8.16 7.56
CA LYS A 105 0.61 -8.33 6.16
C LYS A 105 1.19 -7.04 5.58
N PHE A 106 0.56 -5.89 5.83
CA PHE A 106 1.07 -4.60 5.38
C PHE A 106 2.43 -4.28 6.04
N LEU A 107 2.53 -4.46 7.36
CA LEU A 107 3.79 -4.23 8.09
C LEU A 107 4.90 -5.15 7.58
N ASN A 108 4.64 -6.44 7.41
CA ASN A 108 5.60 -7.41 6.89
C ASN A 108 6.11 -7.02 5.48
N LEU A 109 5.24 -6.53 4.60
CA LEU A 109 5.67 -6.00 3.30
C LEU A 109 6.52 -4.74 3.44
N THR A 110 6.12 -3.79 4.29
CA THR A 110 6.90 -2.54 4.45
C THR A 110 8.26 -2.77 5.09
N VAL A 111 8.37 -3.63 6.11
CA VAL A 111 9.64 -4.04 6.70
C VAL A 111 10.46 -4.83 5.69
N GLY A 112 9.83 -5.82 5.06
CA GLY A 112 10.46 -6.74 4.13
C GLY A 112 10.99 -6.08 2.86
N TYR A 113 10.51 -4.89 2.50
CA TYR A 113 10.94 -4.09 1.34
C TYR A 113 11.40 -2.66 1.71
N ALA A 114 11.81 -2.45 2.96
CA ALA A 114 12.24 -1.14 3.46
C ALA A 114 13.42 -0.54 2.67
N ASP A 115 14.26 -1.38 2.04
CA ASP A 115 15.36 -0.94 1.17
C ASP A 115 14.86 -0.12 -0.02
N VAL A 116 13.73 -0.49 -0.63
CA VAL A 116 13.20 0.16 -1.86
C VAL A 116 12.11 1.20 -1.60
N ILE A 117 11.54 1.24 -0.40
CA ILE A 117 10.51 2.21 -0.03
C ILE A 117 11.18 3.53 0.35
N GLY A 118 10.91 4.59 -0.42
CA GLY A 118 11.48 5.92 -0.16
C GLY A 118 10.67 6.74 0.85
N LEU A 119 9.34 6.65 0.81
CA LEU A 119 8.45 7.34 1.75
C LEU A 119 7.08 6.66 1.78
N MET A 120 6.38 6.83 2.90
CA MET A 120 4.98 6.45 3.03
C MET A 120 4.19 7.62 3.62
N LEU A 121 3.09 8.01 2.98
CA LEU A 121 2.23 9.11 3.40
C LEU A 121 0.82 8.62 3.66
N PHE A 122 0.31 8.96 4.83
CA PHE A 122 -1.02 8.59 5.30
C PHE A 122 -1.76 9.80 5.88
N GLY A 123 -3.07 9.66 6.06
CA GLY A 123 -3.92 10.65 6.72
C GLY A 123 -4.77 10.01 7.81
N HIS A 124 -6.08 10.25 7.76
CA HIS A 124 -7.12 9.68 8.62
C HIS A 124 -7.10 10.09 10.11
N HIS A 125 -5.93 10.22 10.75
CA HIS A 125 -5.85 10.54 12.18
C HIS A 125 -6.24 11.99 12.52
N HIS A 126 -6.19 12.89 11.52
CA HIS A 126 -6.45 14.34 11.67
C HIS A 126 -5.55 15.00 12.73
N THR A 127 -4.35 14.44 12.90
CA THR A 127 -3.27 14.87 13.79
C THR A 127 -1.95 14.74 13.03
N ASP A 128 -0.92 15.43 13.51
CA ASP A 128 0.45 15.29 13.00
C ASP A 128 1.19 14.22 13.83
N THR A 129 1.64 13.15 13.17
CA THR A 129 2.36 12.03 13.78
C THR A 129 3.23 11.32 12.75
N PHE A 130 4.17 10.50 13.22
CA PHE A 130 4.96 9.59 12.40
C PHE A 130 5.13 8.24 13.09
N HIS A 131 5.21 7.16 12.31
CA HIS A 131 5.51 5.83 12.81
C HIS A 131 6.91 5.41 12.36
N LEU A 132 7.67 4.83 13.28
CA LEU A 132 8.91 4.13 12.97
C LEU A 132 8.58 2.66 12.78
N ILE A 133 8.93 2.12 11.61
CA ILE A 133 8.77 0.72 11.27
C ILE A 133 10.18 0.15 11.13
N LYS A 134 10.47 -0.95 11.83
CA LYS A 134 11.78 -1.59 11.90
C LYS A 134 11.70 -3.04 11.45
#